data_AF-A0A7H4P848-F1
#
_entry.id   AF-A0A7H4P848-F1
#
_cell.length_a   1.000
_cell.length_b   1.000
_cell.length_c   1.000
_cell.angle_alpha   90.00
_cell.angle_beta   90.00
_cell.angle_gamma   90.00
#
_symmetry.space_group_name_H-M   'P 1'
#
loop_
_entity.id
_entity.type
_entity.pdbx_description
1 polymer ?
#
loop_
_entity_poly.entity_id
_entity_poly.type
_entity_poly.pdbx_seq_one_letter_code
_entity_poly.pdbx_strand_id
1 'polypeptide(L)'
;MATAADLDAVCEHHLQTLLSQQPHGPYYLLGYSLGGTLAQGIAARLRQRGEAVAFLGLLDTWPPETQNWAEKEANGLDPEVLAEIAREREAFLAAQQGQASGELFSVIEGNYADAVRLLTTAHSAKFDGKATLFVAEKTRQPGMEPQRVWGPWVGELEVFSQDCAHVDIISPQAFEAIGPVVREILGEG
;
A
#
# COMPACT_ATOMS: atom_id res chain seq x y z
N MET A 1 13.99 4.79 3.25
CA MET A 1 13.81 3.93 2.06
C MET A 1 15.06 3.89 1.21
N ALA A 2 15.64 5.05 0.82
CA ALA A 2 16.79 5.14 -0.09
C ALA A 2 18.07 4.35 0.26
N THR A 3 18.22 3.85 1.49
CA THR A 3 19.38 3.04 1.92
C THR A 3 19.01 1.61 2.35
N ALA A 4 17.72 1.25 2.32
CA ALA A 4 17.28 -0.07 2.74
C ALA A 4 17.54 -1.10 1.64
N ALA A 5 18.12 -2.24 2.02
CA ALA A 5 18.45 -3.31 1.09
C ALA A 5 17.19 -3.91 0.45
N ASP A 6 16.16 -4.15 1.26
CA ASP A 6 14.92 -4.82 0.89
C ASP A 6 13.71 -4.24 1.63
N LEU A 7 12.50 -4.70 1.26
CA LEU A 7 11.25 -4.24 1.86
C LEU A 7 11.16 -4.61 3.35
N ASP A 8 11.76 -5.74 3.75
CA ASP A 8 11.76 -6.22 5.12
C ASP A 8 12.51 -5.27 6.06
N ALA A 9 13.65 -4.73 5.61
CA ALA A 9 14.39 -3.71 6.33
C ALA A 9 13.59 -2.40 6.49
N VAL A 10 12.80 -2.03 5.46
CA VAL A 10 11.90 -0.87 5.54
C VAL A 10 10.76 -1.13 6.54
N CYS A 11 10.17 -2.32 6.51
CA CYS A 11 9.14 -2.74 7.47
C CYS A 11 9.66 -2.69 8.90
N GLU A 12 10.84 -3.25 9.16
CA GLU A 12 11.42 -3.27 10.51
C GLU A 12 11.75 -1.85 10.98
N HIS A 13 12.29 -0.99 10.12
CA HIS A 13 12.57 0.40 10.46
C HIS A 13 11.30 1.18 10.88
N HIS A 14 10.22 1.05 10.10
CA HIS A 14 8.96 1.68 10.44
C HIS A 14 8.29 1.05 11.66
N LEU A 15 8.40 -0.26 11.84
CA LEU A 15 7.94 -0.95 13.04
C LEU A 15 8.64 -0.43 14.30
N GLN A 16 9.96 -0.23 14.27
CA GLN A 16 10.69 0.34 15.40
C GLN A 16 10.24 1.78 15.72
N THR A 17 9.96 2.57 14.69
CA THR A 17 9.40 3.92 14.88
C THR A 17 8.02 3.84 15.54
N LEU A 18 7.15 2.96 15.05
CA LEU A 18 5.82 2.75 15.60
C LEU A 18 5.88 2.30 17.07
N LEU A 19 6.70 1.30 17.38
CA LEU A 19 6.88 0.78 18.74
C LEU A 19 7.48 1.82 19.70
N SER A 20 8.30 2.75 19.21
CA SER A 20 8.83 3.85 20.03
C SER A 20 7.75 4.84 20.49
N GLN A 21 6.68 5.00 19.70
CA GLN A 21 5.55 5.89 19.99
C GLN A 21 4.43 5.17 20.74
N GLN A 22 4.12 3.94 20.32
CA GLN A 22 3.10 3.09 20.90
C GLN A 22 3.66 1.67 21.07
N PRO A 23 4.19 1.33 22.26
CA PRO A 23 4.81 0.03 22.52
C PRO A 23 3.86 -1.17 22.49
N HIS A 24 2.56 -0.94 22.71
CA HIS A 24 1.54 -1.98 22.76
C HIS A 24 0.28 -1.58 21.97
N GLY A 25 -0.39 -2.58 21.40
CA GLY A 25 -1.62 -2.41 20.63
C GLY A 25 -2.85 -2.03 21.48
N PRO A 26 -4.04 -2.00 20.86
CA PRO A 26 -4.30 -2.36 19.47
C PRO A 26 -3.72 -1.36 18.46
N TYR A 27 -3.17 -1.87 17.36
CA TYR A 27 -2.66 -1.07 16.25
C TYR A 27 -3.69 -0.89 15.15
N TYR A 28 -3.68 0.29 14.53
CA TYR A 28 -4.50 0.67 13.40
C TYR A 28 -3.57 1.13 12.27
N LEU A 29 -3.57 0.40 11.16
CA LEU A 29 -2.68 0.62 10.03
C LEU A 29 -3.51 0.83 8.77
N LEU A 30 -3.11 1.81 7.95
CA LEU A 30 -3.71 2.08 6.64
C LEU A 30 -2.57 2.39 5.67
N GLY A 31 -2.60 1.78 4.48
CA GLY A 31 -1.57 2.00 3.48
C GLY A 31 -2.12 2.00 2.06
N TYR A 32 -1.52 2.83 1.21
CA TYR A 32 -1.77 2.92 -0.22
C TYR A 32 -0.61 2.33 -1.01
N SER A 33 -0.91 1.47 -1.99
CA SER A 33 0.09 0.89 -2.90
C SER A 33 1.28 0.27 -2.12
N LEU A 34 2.53 0.71 -2.35
CA LEU A 34 3.69 0.29 -1.53
C LEU A 34 3.44 0.42 -0.02
N GLY A 35 2.79 1.51 0.41
CA GLY A 35 2.44 1.74 1.80
C GLY A 35 1.51 0.67 2.36
N GLY A 36 0.64 0.09 1.53
CA GLY A 36 -0.19 -1.05 1.91
C GLY A 36 0.64 -2.33 2.09
N THR A 37 1.62 -2.58 1.22
CA THR A 37 2.56 -3.70 1.37
C THR A 37 3.37 -3.57 2.67
N LEU A 38 3.83 -2.36 2.99
CA LEU A 38 4.49 -2.06 4.25
C LEU A 38 3.54 -2.24 5.45
N ALA A 39 2.32 -1.72 5.37
CA ALA A 39 1.33 -1.86 6.44
C ALA A 39 1.00 -3.33 6.72
N GLN A 40 0.85 -4.15 5.68
CA GLN A 40 0.61 -5.59 5.80
C GLN A 40 1.81 -6.32 6.41
N GLY A 41 3.03 -6.00 5.94
CA GLY A 41 4.27 -6.57 6.47
C GLY A 41 4.53 -6.19 7.93
N ILE A 42 4.16 -4.98 8.34
CA ILE A 42 4.23 -4.51 9.74
C ILE A 42 3.16 -5.20 10.58
N ALA A 43 1.91 -5.32 10.07
CA ALA A 43 0.82 -6.01 10.76
C ALA A 43 1.16 -7.47 11.06
N ALA A 44 1.74 -8.20 10.10
CA ALA A 44 2.19 -9.57 10.30
C ALA A 44 3.27 -9.67 11.40
N ARG A 45 4.25 -8.76 11.41
CA ARG A 45 5.30 -8.72 12.43
C ARG A 45 4.76 -8.38 13.81
N LEU A 46 3.80 -7.47 13.92
CA LEU A 46 3.11 -7.15 15.18
C LEU A 46 2.39 -8.39 15.72
N ARG A 47 1.65 -9.12 14.88
CA ARG A 47 0.98 -10.37 15.27
C ARG A 47 1.96 -11.43 15.74
N GLN A 48 3.09 -11.61 15.04
CA GLN A 48 4.14 -12.53 15.46
C GLN A 48 4.77 -12.18 16.81
N ARG A 49 4.76 -10.90 17.20
CA ARG A 49 5.21 -10.42 18.52
C ARG A 49 4.14 -10.56 19.61
N GLY A 50 2.95 -11.04 19.28
CA GLY A 50 1.82 -11.19 20.20
C GLY A 50 0.98 -9.92 20.36
N GLU A 51 1.21 -8.89 19.55
CA GLU A 51 0.46 -7.63 19.60
C GLU A 51 -0.87 -7.73 18.83
N ALA A 52 -1.85 -6.94 19.26
CA ALA A 52 -3.15 -6.85 18.61
C ALA A 52 -3.11 -5.83 17.46
N VAL A 53 -3.61 -6.21 16.27
CA VAL A 53 -3.88 -5.31 15.15
C VAL A 53 -5.39 -5.25 14.99
N ALA A 54 -6.00 -4.14 15.38
CA ALA A 54 -7.46 -3.97 15.32
C ALA A 54 -7.95 -3.60 13.92
N PHE A 55 -7.10 -2.92 13.14
CA PHE A 55 -7.45 -2.54 11.77
C PHE A 55 -6.23 -2.57 10.86
N LEU A 56 -6.38 -3.22 9.72
CA LEU A 56 -5.46 -3.13 8.59
C LEU A 56 -6.26 -2.73 7.34
N GLY A 57 -6.13 -1.49 6.92
CA GLY A 57 -6.70 -0.97 5.69
C GLY A 57 -5.69 -0.97 4.55
N LEU A 58 -6.13 -1.40 3.37
CA LEU A 58 -5.36 -1.46 2.14
C LEU A 58 -6.09 -0.66 1.06
N LEU A 59 -5.45 0.38 0.51
CA LEU A 59 -5.97 1.17 -0.59
C LEU A 59 -5.31 0.67 -1.89
N ASP A 60 -6.10 -0.04 -2.69
CA ASP A 60 -5.76 -0.70 -3.94
C ASP A 60 -4.38 -1.39 -3.92
N THR A 61 -4.13 -2.15 -2.86
CA THR A 61 -2.86 -2.85 -2.64
C THR A 61 -3.03 -4.33 -2.94
N TRP A 62 -2.05 -4.88 -3.66
CA TRP A 62 -2.02 -6.28 -4.08
C TRP A 62 -0.72 -6.96 -3.62
N PRO A 63 -0.74 -8.29 -3.34
CA PRO A 63 0.47 -9.01 -2.96
C PRO A 63 1.53 -8.91 -4.05
N PRO A 64 2.81 -8.63 -3.72
CA PRO A 64 3.88 -8.50 -4.69
C PRO A 64 4.01 -9.70 -5.65
N GLU A 65 3.71 -10.90 -5.18
CA GLU A 65 3.77 -12.16 -5.94
C GLU A 65 2.78 -12.19 -7.12
N THR A 66 1.71 -11.39 -7.07
CA THR A 66 0.69 -11.35 -8.12
C THR A 66 0.92 -10.27 -9.16
N GLN A 67 1.86 -9.38 -8.92
CA GLN A 67 2.07 -8.17 -9.72
C GLN A 67 3.22 -8.30 -10.73
N ASN A 68 3.96 -9.42 -10.67
CA ASN A 68 5.05 -9.77 -11.57
C ASN A 68 6.09 -8.64 -11.74
N TRP A 69 6.50 -8.05 -10.62
CA TRP A 69 7.41 -6.92 -10.59
C TRP A 69 8.77 -7.23 -11.24
N ALA A 70 9.27 -8.47 -11.13
CA ALA A 70 10.53 -8.88 -11.73
C ALA A 70 10.51 -8.83 -13.28
N GLU A 71 9.39 -9.21 -13.91
CA GLU A 71 9.24 -9.08 -15.37
C GLU A 71 9.14 -7.61 -15.80
N LYS A 72 8.46 -6.79 -14.99
CA LYS A 72 8.37 -5.33 -15.18
C LYS A 72 9.71 -4.62 -14.99
N GLU A 73 10.63 -5.16 -14.19
CA GLU A 73 11.99 -4.60 -14.05
C GLU A 73 12.88 -5.04 -15.24
N ALA A 74 12.82 -6.32 -15.61
CA ALA A 74 13.68 -6.90 -16.65
C ALA A 74 13.37 -6.40 -18.07
N ASN A 75 12.10 -6.18 -18.40
CA ASN A 75 11.68 -5.69 -19.72
C ASN A 75 11.66 -4.16 -19.82
N GLY A 76 12.04 -3.46 -18.74
CA GLY A 76 11.60 -2.10 -18.48
C GLY A 76 10.13 -2.08 -18.05
N LEU A 77 9.77 -1.11 -17.21
CA LEU A 77 8.38 -0.97 -16.76
C LEU A 77 7.49 -0.85 -18.01
N ASP A 78 6.41 -1.63 -18.04
CA ASP A 78 5.41 -1.59 -19.11
C ASP A 78 5.05 -0.12 -19.41
N PRO A 79 5.00 0.33 -20.67
CA PRO A 79 4.57 1.68 -21.02
C PRO A 79 3.27 2.12 -20.33
N GLU A 80 2.33 1.20 -20.08
CA GLU A 80 1.10 1.49 -19.33
C GLU A 80 1.35 1.77 -17.85
N VAL A 81 2.26 1.00 -17.23
CA VAL A 81 2.71 1.21 -15.84
C VAL A 81 3.50 2.52 -15.76
N LEU A 82 4.43 2.79 -16.66
CA LEU A 82 5.15 4.07 -16.74
C LEU A 82 4.20 5.25 -16.95
N ALA A 83 3.18 5.09 -17.78
CA ALA A 83 2.16 6.12 -17.98
C ALA A 83 1.30 6.32 -16.73
N GLU A 84 1.01 5.26 -15.97
CA GLU A 84 0.32 5.35 -14.68
C GLU A 84 1.16 6.10 -13.65
N ILE A 85 2.45 5.78 -13.56
CA ILE A 85 3.41 6.49 -12.71
C ILE A 85 3.49 7.96 -13.07
N ALA A 86 3.58 8.26 -14.37
CA ALA A 86 3.60 9.63 -14.85
C ALA A 86 2.30 10.36 -14.51
N ARG A 87 1.14 9.68 -14.57
CA ARG A 87 -0.15 10.24 -14.14
C ARG A 87 -0.21 10.47 -12.62
N GLU A 88 0.26 9.53 -11.80
CA GLU A 88 0.38 9.72 -10.34
C GLU A 88 1.22 10.95 -10.02
N ARG A 89 2.37 11.06 -10.70
CA ARG A 89 3.28 12.21 -10.61
C ARG A 89 2.56 13.49 -10.99
N GLU A 90 1.90 13.55 -12.14
CA GLU A 90 1.18 14.76 -12.61
C GLU A 90 0.04 15.16 -11.69
N ALA A 91 -0.74 14.20 -11.19
CA ALA A 91 -1.83 14.46 -10.24
C ALA A 91 -1.30 15.00 -8.91
N PHE A 92 -0.24 14.40 -8.38
CA PHE A 92 0.44 14.88 -7.18
C PHE A 92 1.00 16.31 -7.36
N LEU A 93 1.62 16.58 -8.52
CA LEU A 93 2.14 17.91 -8.88
C LEU A 93 1.03 18.96 -8.94
N ALA A 94 -0.08 18.63 -9.60
CA ALA A 94 -1.22 19.52 -9.72
C ALA A 94 -1.83 19.84 -8.34
N ALA A 95 -1.89 18.86 -7.44
CA ALA A 95 -2.42 19.03 -6.09
C ALA A 95 -1.56 19.97 -5.22
N GLN A 96 -0.24 20.05 -5.45
CA GLN A 96 0.65 20.94 -4.68
C GLN A 96 0.72 22.39 -5.20
N GLN A 97 -0.05 22.76 -6.22
CA GLN A 97 -0.09 24.12 -6.79
C GLN A 97 1.31 24.72 -7.10
N GLY A 98 2.29 23.87 -7.46
CA GLY A 98 3.65 24.32 -7.78
C GLY A 98 4.51 24.75 -6.57
N GLN A 99 4.14 24.38 -5.34
CA GLN A 99 4.91 24.73 -4.13
C GLN A 99 6.12 23.82 -3.84
N ALA A 100 6.27 22.70 -4.54
CA ALA A 100 7.44 21.83 -4.37
C ALA A 100 8.65 22.32 -5.19
N SER A 101 9.84 22.27 -4.59
CA SER A 101 11.11 22.64 -5.23
C SER A 101 11.65 21.48 -6.07
N GLY A 102 12.47 21.79 -7.09
CA GLY A 102 13.20 20.81 -7.91
C GLY A 102 13.91 19.70 -7.13
N GLU A 103 14.42 20.02 -5.93
CA GLU A 103 15.11 19.07 -5.04
C GLU A 103 14.15 18.17 -4.25
N LEU A 104 12.98 18.67 -3.84
CA LEU A 104 11.94 17.81 -3.25
C LEU A 104 11.46 16.79 -4.29
N PHE A 105 11.48 17.15 -5.58
CA PHE A 105 11.09 16.27 -6.67
C PHE A 105 12.10 15.19 -7.00
N SER A 106 13.41 15.47 -7.02
CA SER A 106 14.41 14.42 -7.22
C SER A 106 14.40 13.39 -6.08
N VAL A 107 14.05 13.82 -4.86
CA VAL A 107 13.81 12.94 -3.71
C VAL A 107 12.55 12.09 -3.90
N ILE A 108 11.45 12.66 -4.41
CA ILE A 108 10.20 11.92 -4.69
C ILE A 108 10.39 10.91 -5.84
N GLU A 109 11.07 11.30 -6.93
CA GLU A 109 11.38 10.40 -8.05
C GLU A 109 12.34 9.28 -7.63
N GLY A 110 13.35 9.60 -6.81
CA GLY A 110 14.22 8.59 -6.18
C GLY A 110 13.42 7.61 -5.31
N ASN A 111 12.48 8.12 -4.51
CA ASN A 111 11.60 7.28 -3.68
C ASN A 111 10.72 6.35 -4.53
N TYR A 112 10.30 6.78 -5.72
CA TYR A 112 9.50 5.95 -6.62
C TYR A 112 10.32 4.82 -7.26
N ALA A 113 11.51 5.15 -7.78
CA ALA A 113 12.43 4.14 -8.32
C ALA A 113 12.82 3.11 -7.23
N ASP A 114 13.08 3.59 -6.02
CA ASP A 114 13.30 2.73 -4.86
C ASP A 114 12.08 1.90 -4.49
N ALA A 115 10.87 2.46 -4.57
CA ALA A 115 9.63 1.73 -4.33
C ALA A 115 9.47 0.54 -5.28
N VAL A 116 9.70 0.75 -6.58
CA VAL A 116 9.67 -0.33 -7.58
C VAL A 116 10.73 -1.38 -7.27
N ARG A 117 11.97 -0.96 -7.02
CA ARG A 117 13.08 -1.86 -6.65
C ARG A 117 12.77 -2.68 -5.38
N LEU A 118 12.11 -2.09 -4.40
CA LEU A 118 11.72 -2.79 -3.17
C LEU A 118 10.59 -3.79 -3.44
N LEU A 119 9.64 -3.45 -4.30
CA LEU A 119 8.53 -4.34 -4.68
C LEU A 119 8.98 -5.54 -5.52
N THR A 120 10.07 -5.44 -6.30
CA THR A 120 10.60 -6.57 -7.10
C THR A 120 11.14 -7.71 -6.24
N THR A 121 11.64 -7.39 -5.05
CA THR A 121 12.18 -8.36 -4.09
C THR A 121 11.27 -8.59 -2.88
N ALA A 122 10.11 -7.93 -2.86
CA ALA A 122 9.17 -8.03 -1.76
C ALA A 122 8.48 -9.40 -1.72
N HIS A 123 8.29 -9.90 -0.50
CA HIS A 123 7.49 -11.07 -0.22
C HIS A 123 6.41 -10.72 0.80
N SER A 124 5.18 -11.12 0.53
CA SER A 124 4.10 -10.96 1.50
C SER A 124 4.37 -11.85 2.72
N ALA A 125 4.10 -11.31 3.90
CA ALA A 125 4.12 -12.10 5.14
C ALA A 125 2.71 -12.68 5.39
N LYS A 126 2.58 -13.76 6.16
CA LYS A 126 1.27 -14.21 6.61
C LYS A 126 0.78 -13.36 7.78
N PHE A 127 -0.38 -12.76 7.62
CA PHE A 127 -1.12 -12.03 8.64
C PHE A 127 -2.39 -12.83 8.97
N ASP A 128 -2.55 -13.28 10.21
CA ASP A 128 -3.68 -14.13 10.63
C ASP A 128 -4.96 -13.34 10.98
N GLY A 129 -4.91 -12.00 10.90
CA GLY A 129 -6.04 -11.12 11.20
C GLY A 129 -6.90 -10.76 9.99
N LYS A 130 -7.86 -9.87 10.23
CA LYS A 130 -8.75 -9.29 9.22
C LYS A 130 -8.10 -8.08 8.56
N ALA A 131 -8.12 -8.04 7.22
CA ALA A 131 -7.77 -6.89 6.41
C ALA A 131 -9.00 -6.32 5.70
N THR A 132 -9.02 -5.01 5.50
CA THR A 132 -10.02 -4.29 4.69
C THR A 132 -9.36 -3.74 3.44
N LEU A 133 -9.80 -4.18 2.27
CA LEU A 133 -9.26 -3.75 0.98
C LEU A 133 -10.27 -2.88 0.23
N PHE A 134 -9.82 -1.70 -0.19
CA PHE A 134 -10.55 -0.84 -1.11
C PHE A 134 -9.94 -1.03 -2.51
N VAL A 135 -10.74 -1.47 -3.49
CA VAL A 135 -10.25 -1.82 -4.84
C VAL A 135 -10.60 -0.71 -5.82
N ALA A 136 -9.63 -0.28 -6.62
CA ALA A 136 -9.86 0.66 -7.72
C ALA A 136 -10.27 -0.12 -8.99
N GLU A 137 -11.54 -0.06 -9.35
CA GLU A 137 -12.08 -0.93 -10.42
C GLU A 137 -11.58 -0.55 -11.82
N LYS A 138 -11.21 0.72 -12.07
CA LYS A 138 -10.81 1.16 -13.43
C LYS A 138 -9.43 0.65 -13.86
N THR A 139 -8.59 0.25 -12.91
CA THR A 139 -7.22 -0.22 -13.12
C THR A 139 -7.01 -1.66 -12.67
N ARG A 140 -8.06 -2.33 -12.18
CA ARG A 140 -8.00 -3.73 -11.79
C ARG A 140 -7.73 -4.61 -13.01
N GLN A 141 -6.68 -5.43 -12.94
CA GLN A 141 -6.38 -6.38 -14.02
C GLN A 141 -7.44 -7.49 -14.09
N PRO A 142 -7.81 -7.94 -15.32
CA PRO A 142 -8.73 -9.05 -15.49
C PRO A 142 -8.29 -10.32 -14.76
N GLY A 143 -9.22 -10.95 -14.03
CA GLY A 143 -8.97 -12.21 -13.33
C GLY A 143 -8.29 -12.08 -11.95
N MET A 144 -7.92 -10.87 -11.52
CA MET A 144 -7.47 -10.61 -10.15
C MET A 144 -8.64 -10.56 -9.17
N GLU A 145 -9.13 -11.73 -8.75
CA GLU A 145 -10.14 -11.82 -7.67
C GLU A 145 -9.50 -11.57 -6.30
N PRO A 146 -9.88 -10.50 -5.56
CA PRO A 146 -9.25 -10.12 -4.30
C PRO A 146 -9.15 -11.24 -3.28
N GLN A 147 -10.25 -11.97 -3.04
CA GLN A 147 -10.30 -13.02 -2.03
C GLN A 147 -9.36 -14.18 -2.37
N ARG A 148 -9.20 -14.49 -3.67
CA ARG A 148 -8.28 -15.54 -4.13
C ARG A 148 -6.83 -15.09 -4.03
N VAL A 149 -6.56 -13.86 -4.41
CA VAL A 149 -5.21 -13.28 -4.46
C VAL A 149 -4.66 -13.06 -3.05
N TRP A 150 -5.45 -12.48 -2.15
CA TRP A 150 -5.05 -12.19 -0.77
C TRP A 150 -5.22 -13.38 0.18
N GLY A 151 -6.07 -14.36 -0.14
CA GLY A 151 -6.39 -15.49 0.73
C GLY A 151 -5.20 -16.26 1.34
N PRO A 152 -4.06 -16.44 0.64
CA PRO A 152 -2.87 -17.08 1.24
C PRO A 152 -2.18 -16.26 2.34
N TRP A 153 -2.45 -14.96 2.42
CA TRP A 153 -1.67 -13.97 3.17
C TRP A 153 -2.45 -13.29 4.29
N VAL A 154 -3.79 -13.27 4.24
CA VAL A 154 -4.66 -12.70 5.29
C VAL A 154 -5.65 -13.74 5.81
N GLY A 155 -5.96 -13.69 7.11
CA GLY A 155 -6.91 -14.62 7.74
C GLY A 155 -8.36 -14.35 7.31
N GLU A 156 -8.73 -13.07 7.21
CA GLU A 156 -10.02 -12.61 6.70
C GLU A 156 -9.80 -11.38 5.81
N LEU A 157 -10.62 -11.24 4.76
CA LEU A 157 -10.58 -10.10 3.86
C LEU A 157 -11.99 -9.56 3.64
N GLU A 158 -12.19 -8.29 3.95
CA GLU A 158 -13.36 -7.52 3.54
C GLU A 158 -12.99 -6.60 2.37
N VAL A 159 -13.85 -6.48 1.37
CA VAL A 159 -13.53 -5.83 0.09
C VAL A 159 -14.59 -4.80 -0.28
N PHE A 160 -14.16 -3.59 -0.61
CA PHE A 160 -15.00 -2.48 -1.04
C PHE A 160 -14.53 -1.93 -2.39
N SER A 161 -15.35 -2.09 -3.43
CA SER A 161 -15.06 -1.57 -4.77
C SER A 161 -15.26 -0.06 -4.88
N GLN A 162 -14.36 0.62 -5.56
CA GLN A 162 -14.39 2.07 -5.84
C GLN A 162 -14.34 2.31 -7.34
N ASP A 163 -15.26 3.14 -7.87
CA ASP A 163 -15.32 3.51 -9.30
C ASP A 163 -14.26 4.57 -9.67
N CYS A 164 -12.99 4.24 -9.44
CA CYS A 164 -11.84 5.10 -9.65
C CYS A 164 -10.65 4.29 -10.18
N ALA A 165 -9.63 4.98 -10.67
CA ALA A 165 -8.33 4.38 -10.98
C ALA A 165 -7.46 4.32 -9.72
N HIS A 166 -6.41 3.50 -9.73
CA HIS A 166 -5.44 3.35 -8.63
C HIS A 166 -5.00 4.72 -8.09
N VAL A 167 -4.61 5.61 -9.00
CA VAL A 167 -4.11 6.95 -8.71
C VAL A 167 -5.15 7.88 -8.06
N ASP A 168 -6.43 7.60 -8.31
CA ASP A 168 -7.56 8.40 -7.85
C ASP A 168 -8.13 7.91 -6.51
N ILE A 169 -7.76 6.71 -6.04
CA ILE A 169 -8.32 6.12 -4.82
C ILE A 169 -7.96 6.91 -3.55
N ILE A 170 -6.91 7.72 -3.61
CA ILE A 170 -6.47 8.63 -2.55
C ILE A 170 -6.96 10.08 -2.74
N SER A 171 -7.81 10.32 -3.74
CA SER A 171 -8.39 11.64 -3.98
C SER A 171 -9.40 12.02 -2.89
N PRO A 172 -9.66 13.32 -2.66
CA PRO A 172 -10.73 13.77 -1.76
C PRO A 172 -12.08 13.13 -2.10
N GLN A 173 -12.39 13.01 -3.40
CA GLN A 173 -13.63 12.43 -3.90
C GLN A 173 -13.74 10.93 -3.55
N ALA A 174 -12.67 10.16 -3.71
CA ALA A 174 -12.66 8.76 -3.29
C ALA A 174 -12.83 8.62 -1.77
N PHE A 175 -12.23 9.53 -0.98
CA PHE A 175 -12.40 9.53 0.48
C PHE A 175 -13.80 9.89 0.96
N GLU A 176 -14.65 10.52 0.15
CA GLU A 176 -16.08 10.69 0.49
C GLU A 176 -16.81 9.34 0.57
N ALA A 177 -16.37 8.34 -0.21
CA ALA A 177 -16.90 6.98 -0.18
C ALA A 177 -16.16 6.09 0.84
N ILE A 178 -14.83 6.15 0.88
CA ILE A 178 -13.98 5.30 1.75
C ILE A 178 -14.08 5.74 3.23
N GLY A 179 -14.11 7.04 3.49
CA GLY A 179 -14.07 7.60 4.84
C GLY A 179 -15.21 7.13 5.76
N PRO A 180 -16.49 7.14 5.31
CA PRO A 180 -17.60 6.60 6.08
C PRO A 180 -17.45 5.12 6.41
N VAL A 181 -16.98 4.29 5.46
CA VAL A 181 -16.74 2.85 5.68
C VAL A 181 -15.67 2.64 6.75
N VAL A 182 -14.53 3.34 6.62
CA VAL A 182 -13.47 3.29 7.64
C VAL A 182 -14.00 3.74 9.01
N ARG A 183 -14.81 4.81 9.06
CA ARG A 183 -15.41 5.28 10.32
C ARG A 183 -16.33 4.25 10.95
N GLU A 184 -17.13 3.55 10.16
CA GLU A 184 -18.03 2.50 10.63
C GLU A 184 -17.22 1.35 11.25
N ILE A 185 -16.22 0.84 10.52
CA ILE A 185 -15.33 -0.24 10.99
C ILE A 185 -14.58 0.15 12.27
N LEU A 186 -14.08 1.40 12.35
CA LEU A 186 -13.37 1.89 13.52
C LEU A 186 -14.28 2.26 14.69
N GLY A 187 -15.57 2.46 14.43
CA GLY A 187 -16.57 2.92 15.40
C GLY A 187 -17.29 1.80 16.16
N GLU A 188 -17.15 0.54 15.74
CA GLU A 188 -17.69 -0.63 16.44
C GLU A 188 -16.89 -1.04 17.70
N GLY A 189 -16.40 -0.06 18.47
CA GLY A 189 -15.65 -0.25 19.72
C GLY A 189 -16.48 -0.03 20.99
#